data_AF-A0A6J8BV98-F1
#
_entry.id   AF-A0A6J8BV98-F1
#
_cell.length_a   1.000
_cell.length_b   1.000
_cell.length_c   1.000
_cell.angle_alpha   90.00
_cell.angle_beta   90.00
_cell.angle_gamma   90.00
#
_symmetry.space_group_name_H-M   'P 1'
#
loop_
_entity.id
_entity.type
_entity.pdbx_description
1 polymer ?
#
loop_
_entity_poly.entity_id
_entity_poly.type
_entity_poly.pdbx_seq_one_letter_code
_entity_poly.pdbx_strand_id
1 'polypeptide(L)'
;MKVTKVYKTISFKESDWLAKYINFNTEQRTKSKSDFEKDLWKLMNNSFYGKTLEDIRGRSEIKLLTDREEVKKYIKKPTFKDSTIFNDNFVAIENNVTSVKFNKPIYLGQAILDYSKQLMYDFYYNVVNKLWKTNELIASDTDSIFLNIKTEDIYEDMKKIENELDTSDYPKDHPLYSEKNKKSNW
;
A
#
# COMPACT_ATOMS: atom_id res chain seq x y z
N MET A 1 12.78 -2.64 26.56
CA MET A 1 13.92 -2.91 25.67
C MET A 1 15.01 -1.87 25.92
N LYS A 2 16.31 -2.25 25.97
CA LYS A 2 17.42 -1.29 26.07
C LYS A 2 18.27 -1.40 24.80
N VAL A 3 18.45 -0.30 24.07
CA VAL A 3 19.28 -0.26 22.86
C VAL A 3 20.76 -0.23 23.29
N THR A 4 21.56 -1.18 22.81
CA THR A 4 22.98 -1.31 23.19
C THR A 4 23.95 -0.75 22.15
N LYS A 5 23.55 -0.68 20.88
CA LYS A 5 24.41 -0.19 19.78
C LYS A 5 23.59 0.22 18.55
N VAL A 6 24.01 1.30 17.89
CA VAL A 6 23.49 1.75 16.59
C VAL A 6 24.63 1.65 15.58
N TYR A 7 24.40 0.97 14.46
CA TYR A 7 25.45 0.68 13.46
C TYR A 7 25.42 1.62 12.25
N LYS A 8 24.22 2.00 11.79
CA LYS A 8 24.01 2.89 10.65
C LYS A 8 22.74 3.71 10.87
N THR A 9 22.76 4.94 10.41
CA THR A 9 21.62 5.86 10.40
C THR A 9 21.52 6.50 9.02
N ILE A 10 20.29 6.69 8.58
CA ILE A 10 19.96 7.45 7.38
C ILE A 10 19.07 8.59 7.84
N SER A 11 19.44 9.82 7.49
CA SER A 11 18.67 11.03 7.78
C SER A 11 18.32 11.72 6.48
N PHE A 12 17.13 12.30 6.41
CA PHE A 12 16.65 13.06 5.25
C PHE A 12 15.93 14.32 5.72
N LYS A 13 15.81 15.29 4.82
CA LYS A 13 14.94 16.45 5.01
C LYS A 13 13.58 16.12 4.42
N GLU A 14 12.54 16.35 5.20
CA GLU A 14 11.16 16.12 4.78
C GLU A 14 10.59 17.38 4.13
N SER A 15 9.78 17.18 3.10
CA SER A 15 8.95 18.21 2.49
C SER A 15 7.70 17.58 1.90
N ASP A 16 6.67 18.39 1.70
CA ASP A 16 5.36 18.02 1.16
C ASP A 16 5.34 17.98 -0.38
N TRP A 17 6.46 17.62 -1.01
CA TRP A 17 6.64 17.68 -2.46
C TRP A 17 5.64 16.84 -3.26
N LEU A 18 5.07 15.78 -2.66
CA LEU A 18 4.05 14.93 -3.28
C LEU A 18 2.61 15.38 -2.95
N ALA A 19 2.42 16.34 -2.04
CA ALA A 19 1.09 16.73 -1.55
C ALA A 19 0.16 17.17 -2.68
N LYS A 20 0.65 17.95 -3.65
CA LYS A 20 -0.16 18.38 -4.80
C LYS A 20 -0.73 17.19 -5.60
N TYR A 21 0.06 16.13 -5.78
CA TYR A 21 -0.36 14.94 -6.50
C TYR A 21 -1.39 14.13 -5.71
N ILE A 22 -1.12 13.90 -4.41
CA ILE A 22 -2.03 13.17 -3.53
C ILE A 22 -3.37 13.90 -3.41
N ASN A 23 -3.34 15.20 -3.11
CA ASN A 23 -4.55 16.02 -2.95
C ASN A 23 -5.38 16.03 -4.24
N PHE A 24 -4.74 16.15 -5.40
CA PHE A 24 -5.44 16.08 -6.67
C PHE A 24 -6.18 14.75 -6.82
N ASN A 25 -5.51 13.61 -6.62
CA ASN A 25 -6.16 12.29 -6.76
C ASN A 25 -7.28 12.09 -5.72
N THR A 26 -7.10 12.55 -4.49
CA THR A 26 -8.13 12.50 -3.43
C THR A 26 -9.35 13.34 -3.79
N GLU A 27 -9.15 14.54 -4.34
CA GLU A 27 -10.25 15.36 -4.83
C GLU A 27 -11.01 14.70 -5.99
N GLN A 28 -10.29 14.11 -6.95
CA GLN A 28 -10.92 13.42 -8.07
C GLN A 28 -11.70 12.18 -7.61
N ARG A 29 -11.15 11.41 -6.66
CA ARG A 29 -11.84 10.29 -6.03
C ARG A 29 -13.13 10.73 -5.33
N THR A 30 -13.10 11.87 -4.64
CA THR A 30 -14.28 12.42 -3.96
C THR A 30 -15.35 12.88 -4.95
N LYS A 31 -14.95 13.40 -6.12
CA LYS A 31 -15.85 13.85 -7.19
C LYS A 31 -16.41 12.72 -8.06
N SER A 32 -15.81 11.54 -7.97
CA SER A 32 -16.15 10.37 -8.79
C SER A 32 -17.55 9.87 -8.51
N LYS A 33 -18.30 9.56 -9.57
CA LYS A 33 -19.70 9.10 -9.47
C LYS A 33 -19.83 7.59 -9.59
N SER A 34 -18.82 6.95 -10.16
CA SER A 34 -18.75 5.50 -10.34
C SER A 34 -17.69 4.88 -9.45
N ASP A 35 -17.88 3.62 -9.10
CA ASP A 35 -16.89 2.86 -8.33
C ASP A 35 -15.60 2.64 -9.14
N PHE A 36 -15.72 2.48 -10.46
CA PHE A 36 -14.57 2.41 -11.36
C PHE A 36 -13.66 3.65 -11.26
N GLU A 37 -14.23 4.86 -11.31
CA GLU A 37 -13.45 6.09 -11.20
C GLU A 37 -12.82 6.21 -9.82
N LYS A 38 -13.56 5.87 -8.75
CA LYS A 38 -13.00 5.87 -7.39
C LYS A 38 -11.79 4.95 -7.26
N ASP A 39 -11.90 3.74 -7.81
CA ASP A 39 -10.83 2.74 -7.79
C ASP A 39 -9.63 3.18 -8.64
N LEU A 40 -9.87 3.84 -9.77
CA LEU A 40 -8.80 4.42 -10.59
C LEU A 40 -7.98 5.43 -9.79
N TRP A 41 -8.61 6.41 -9.14
CA TRP A 41 -7.90 7.45 -8.38
C TRP A 41 -7.18 6.88 -7.15
N LYS A 42 -7.78 5.88 -6.49
CA LYS A 42 -7.12 5.10 -5.43
C LYS A 42 -5.89 4.37 -5.99
N LEU A 43 -6.02 3.73 -7.14
CA LEU A 43 -4.93 3.01 -7.80
C LEU A 43 -3.78 3.93 -8.17
N MET A 44 -4.03 5.18 -8.58
CA MET A 44 -2.96 6.14 -8.89
C MET A 44 -2.03 6.38 -7.69
N ASN A 45 -2.61 6.60 -6.50
CA ASN A 45 -1.85 6.76 -5.26
C ASN A 45 -1.11 5.46 -4.88
N ASN A 46 -1.81 4.32 -4.89
CA ASN A 46 -1.23 3.03 -4.51
C ASN A 46 -0.13 2.57 -5.49
N SER A 47 -0.29 2.83 -6.78
CA SER A 47 0.70 2.49 -7.81
C SER A 47 1.96 3.31 -7.67
N PHE A 48 1.84 4.60 -7.32
CA PHE A 48 3.02 5.42 -7.02
C PHE A 48 3.81 4.80 -5.87
N TYR A 49 3.16 4.49 -4.75
CA TYR A 49 3.79 3.84 -3.60
C TYR A 49 4.43 2.50 -3.99
N GLY A 50 3.68 1.61 -4.65
CA GLY A 50 4.20 0.32 -5.12
C GLY A 50 5.41 0.47 -6.05
N LYS A 51 5.45 1.53 -6.86
CA LYS A 51 6.60 1.82 -7.74
C LYS A 51 7.86 2.19 -6.97
N THR A 52 7.74 2.77 -5.77
CA THR A 52 8.90 3.09 -4.92
C THR A 52 9.58 1.83 -4.37
N LEU A 53 8.81 0.76 -4.17
CA LEU A 53 9.25 -0.53 -3.61
C LEU A 53 9.46 -1.62 -4.68
N GLU A 54 9.44 -1.27 -5.96
CA GLU A 54 9.56 -2.22 -7.05
C GLU A 54 10.87 -3.04 -6.96
N ASP A 55 10.76 -4.37 -6.93
CA ASP A 55 11.91 -5.25 -7.06
C ASP A 55 12.41 -5.31 -8.50
N ILE A 56 13.43 -4.52 -8.79
CA ILE A 56 14.08 -4.46 -10.09
C ILE A 56 14.89 -5.73 -10.42
N ARG A 57 15.21 -6.58 -9.43
CA ARG A 57 15.97 -7.82 -9.64
C ARG A 57 15.07 -8.92 -10.20
N GLY A 58 13.78 -8.90 -9.87
CA GLY A 58 12.77 -9.80 -10.40
C GLY A 58 12.33 -9.50 -11.84
N ARG A 59 12.91 -8.50 -12.51
CA ARG A 59 12.57 -8.18 -13.90
C ARG A 59 13.18 -9.20 -14.86
N SER A 60 12.38 -9.60 -15.84
CA SER A 60 12.79 -10.38 -17.00
C SER A 60 12.62 -9.58 -18.28
N GLU A 61 13.43 -9.86 -19.29
CA GLU A 61 13.24 -9.35 -20.65
C GLU A 61 12.42 -10.37 -21.45
N ILE A 62 11.23 -9.97 -21.92
CA ILE A 62 10.39 -10.80 -22.79
C ILE A 62 10.58 -10.33 -24.23
N LYS A 63 10.89 -11.26 -25.13
CA LYS A 63 10.95 -11.00 -26.57
C LYS A 63 9.90 -11.83 -27.30
N LEU A 64 9.10 -11.16 -28.11
CA LEU A 64 8.07 -11.75 -28.93
C LEU A 64 8.64 -11.95 -30.34
N LEU A 65 8.73 -13.20 -30.78
CA LEU A 65 9.41 -13.57 -32.02
C LEU A 65 8.47 -14.39 -32.90
N THR A 66 8.58 -14.17 -34.22
CA THR A 66 7.86 -14.94 -35.23
C THR A 66 8.79 -15.79 -36.11
N ASP A 67 10.06 -15.41 -36.19
CA ASP A 67 11.07 -16.15 -36.96
C ASP A 67 11.70 -17.29 -36.15
N ARG A 68 11.76 -18.48 -36.76
CA ARG A 68 12.28 -19.69 -36.12
C ARG A 68 13.79 -19.64 -35.90
N GLU A 69 14.54 -18.98 -36.76
CA GLU A 69 15.99 -18.88 -36.61
C GLU A 69 16.36 -17.90 -35.49
N GLU A 70 15.63 -16.79 -35.36
CA GLU A 70 15.75 -15.90 -34.20
C GLU A 70 15.41 -16.60 -32.88
N VAL A 71 14.33 -17.38 -32.83
CA VAL A 71 13.97 -18.18 -31.64
C VAL A 71 15.13 -19.08 -31.22
N LYS A 72 15.72 -19.85 -32.15
CA LYS A 72 16.89 -20.69 -31.88
C LYS A 72 18.09 -19.88 -31.37
N LYS A 73 18.30 -18.68 -31.91
CA LYS A 73 19.38 -17.78 -31.47
C LYS A 73 19.21 -17.32 -30.02
N TYR A 74 17.98 -17.01 -29.60
CA TYR A 74 17.71 -16.55 -28.23
C TYR A 74 17.73 -17.70 -27.22
N ILE A 75 17.23 -18.89 -27.56
CA ILE A 75 17.29 -20.08 -26.69
C ILE A 75 18.73 -20.46 -26.36
N LYS A 76 19.66 -20.28 -27.31
CA LYS A 76 21.10 -20.59 -27.11
C LYS A 76 21.82 -19.59 -26.21
N LYS A 77 21.22 -18.46 -25.83
CA LYS A 77 21.88 -17.47 -24.97
C LYS A 77 21.92 -17.98 -23.53
N PRO A 78 22.99 -17.70 -22.76
CA PRO A 78 23.03 -18.04 -21.34
C PRO A 78 22.00 -17.26 -20.50
N THR A 79 21.43 -16.19 -21.07
CA THR A 79 20.35 -15.42 -20.45
C THR A 79 18.99 -16.08 -20.62
N PHE A 80 18.84 -17.09 -21.48
CA PHE A 80 17.58 -17.76 -21.70
C PHE A 80 17.05 -18.35 -20.38
N LYS A 81 15.77 -18.07 -20.09
CA LYS A 81 15.10 -18.57 -18.90
C LYS A 81 13.99 -19.54 -19.27
N ASP A 82 13.06 -19.12 -20.14
CA ASP A 82 11.94 -19.96 -20.57
C ASP A 82 11.37 -19.48 -21.92
N SER A 83 10.47 -20.27 -22.50
CA SER A 83 9.74 -19.95 -23.73
C SER A 83 8.27 -20.34 -23.67
N THR A 84 7.39 -19.46 -24.15
CA THR A 84 5.95 -19.72 -24.30
C THR A 84 5.59 -19.68 -25.78
N ILE A 85 5.11 -20.80 -26.32
CA ILE A 85 4.65 -20.89 -27.70
C ILE A 85 3.15 -20.55 -27.73
N PHE A 86 2.78 -19.51 -28.47
CA PHE A 86 1.38 -19.12 -28.64
C PHE A 86 0.75 -19.80 -29.86
N ASN A 87 1.52 -19.92 -30.95
CA ASN A 87 1.16 -20.66 -32.17
C ASN A 87 2.41 -20.98 -33.01
N ASP A 88 2.22 -21.63 -34.16
CA ASP A 88 3.29 -22.12 -35.05
C ASP A 88 4.30 -21.06 -35.50
N ASN A 89 3.91 -19.79 -35.47
CA ASN A 89 4.68 -18.64 -35.92
C ASN A 89 4.83 -17.56 -34.83
N PHE A 90 4.55 -17.85 -33.57
CA PHE A 90 4.61 -16.85 -32.51
C PHE A 90 5.04 -17.44 -31.17
N VAL A 91 6.19 -16.98 -30.68
CA VAL A 91 6.82 -17.47 -29.45
C VAL A 91 7.29 -16.28 -28.60
N ALA A 92 7.00 -16.29 -27.31
CA ALA A 92 7.65 -15.44 -26.32
C ALA A 92 8.89 -16.16 -25.76
N ILE A 93 10.02 -15.47 -25.74
CA ILE A 93 11.23 -15.91 -25.04
C ILE A 93 11.45 -15.01 -23.83
N GLU A 94 11.49 -15.60 -22.64
CA GLU A 94 11.86 -14.96 -21.40
C GLU A 94 13.37 -15.07 -21.17
N ASN A 95 14.03 -13.93 -20.91
CA ASN A 95 15.45 -13.86 -20.61
C ASN A 95 15.70 -13.18 -19.27
N ASN A 96 16.74 -13.63 -18.57
CA ASN A 96 17.33 -12.94 -17.43
C ASN A 96 17.96 -11.62 -17.90
N VAL A 97 17.75 -10.57 -17.11
CA VAL A 97 18.39 -9.26 -17.33
C VAL A 97 19.86 -9.32 -16.91
N THR A 98 20.78 -8.89 -17.79
CA THR A 98 22.23 -8.98 -17.55
C THR A 98 22.79 -7.87 -16.66
N SER A 99 22.10 -6.73 -16.57
CA SER A 99 22.52 -5.59 -15.76
C SER A 99 21.32 -4.89 -15.14
N VAL A 100 21.39 -4.63 -13.83
CA VAL A 100 20.30 -4.06 -13.05
C VAL A 100 20.72 -2.70 -12.50
N LYS A 101 19.94 -1.66 -12.84
CA LYS A 101 20.16 -0.29 -12.33
C LYS A 101 19.22 0.01 -11.16
N PHE A 102 19.77 0.18 -9.97
CA PHE A 102 19.04 0.61 -8.77
C PHE A 102 18.61 2.07 -8.89
N ASN A 103 17.43 2.30 -9.47
CA ASN A 103 16.85 3.62 -9.71
C ASN A 103 15.49 3.83 -9.02
N LYS A 104 15.16 2.98 -8.03
CA LYS A 104 13.93 3.10 -7.26
C LYS A 104 14.21 3.75 -5.91
N PRO A 105 13.39 4.73 -5.49
CA PRO A 105 13.56 5.39 -4.20
C PRO A 105 13.00 4.50 -3.08
N ILE A 106 13.62 3.34 -2.82
CA ILE A 106 13.12 2.34 -1.84
C ILE A 106 13.00 2.95 -0.43
N TYR A 107 13.90 3.88 -0.08
CA TYR A 107 13.86 4.62 1.18
C TYR A 107 12.54 5.39 1.38
N LEU A 108 11.93 5.88 0.29
CA LEU A 108 10.65 6.58 0.35
C LEU A 108 9.52 5.62 0.71
N GLY A 109 9.48 4.45 0.05
CA GLY A 109 8.49 3.42 0.35
C GLY A 109 8.63 2.90 1.79
N GLN A 110 9.85 2.69 2.26
CA GLN A 110 10.12 2.30 3.65
C GLN A 110 9.58 3.36 4.64
N ALA A 111 9.90 4.64 4.42
CA ALA A 111 9.45 5.71 5.31
C ALA A 111 7.92 5.80 5.35
N ILE A 112 7.24 5.75 4.20
CA ILE A 112 5.77 5.76 4.12
C ILE A 112 5.17 4.59 4.91
N LEU A 113 5.73 3.39 4.77
CA LEU A 113 5.26 2.20 5.49
C LEU A 113 5.46 2.34 7.01
N ASP A 114 6.59 2.89 7.43
CA ASP A 114 6.90 3.08 8.85
C ASP A 114 5.97 4.12 9.48
N TYR A 115 5.66 5.23 8.80
CA TYR A 115 4.67 6.20 9.26
C TYR A 115 3.26 5.60 9.32
N SER A 116 2.87 4.80 8.32
CA SER A 116 1.58 4.11 8.32
C SER A 116 1.45 3.16 9.52
N LYS A 117 2.49 2.37 9.83
CA LYS A 117 2.52 1.51 11.03
C LYS A 117 2.49 2.32 12.31
N GLN A 118 3.24 3.42 12.37
CA GLN A 118 3.25 4.29 13.54
C GLN A 118 1.86 4.85 13.82
N LEU A 119 1.10 5.26 12.80
CA LEU A 119 -0.27 5.71 12.95
C LEU A 119 -1.17 4.61 13.55
N MET A 120 -1.07 3.38 13.03
CA MET A 120 -1.84 2.23 13.53
C MET A 120 -1.46 1.88 14.97
N TYR A 121 -0.17 1.93 15.31
CA TYR A 121 0.31 1.68 16.67
C TYR A 121 -0.10 2.78 17.63
N ASP A 122 -0.04 4.04 17.21
CA ASP A 122 -0.48 5.16 18.04
C ASP A 122 -1.96 5.01 18.39
N PHE A 123 -2.81 4.75 17.40
CA PHE A 123 -4.22 4.48 17.65
C PHE A 123 -4.43 3.28 18.60
N TYR A 124 -3.76 2.16 18.35
CA TYR A 124 -3.92 0.98 19.19
C TYR A 124 -3.44 1.19 20.64
N TYR A 125 -2.22 1.68 20.84
CA TYR A 125 -1.65 1.80 22.17
C TYR A 125 -2.19 3.01 22.95
N ASN A 126 -2.46 4.13 22.26
CA ASN A 126 -2.86 5.37 22.91
C ASN A 126 -4.37 5.59 22.96
N VAL A 127 -5.18 4.92 22.14
CA VAL A 127 -6.64 5.02 22.14
C VAL A 127 -7.27 3.70 22.58
N VAL A 128 -7.11 2.63 21.80
CA VAL A 128 -7.76 1.32 22.03
C VAL A 128 -7.39 0.73 23.39
N ASN A 129 -6.11 0.61 23.71
CA ASN A 129 -5.65 0.01 24.96
C ASN A 129 -6.02 0.83 26.21
N LYS A 130 -6.20 2.14 26.06
CA LYS A 130 -6.63 3.00 27.17
C LYS A 130 -8.12 2.87 27.43
N LEU A 131 -8.92 2.76 26.36
CA LEU A 131 -10.37 2.60 26.45
C LEU A 131 -10.76 1.19 26.88
N TRP A 132 -10.23 0.16 26.22
CA TRP A 132 -10.52 -1.25 26.48
C TRP A 132 -9.28 -1.96 27.02
N LYS A 133 -9.01 -1.83 28.32
CA LYS A 133 -7.78 -2.37 28.95
C LYS A 133 -7.60 -3.89 28.79
N THR A 134 -8.69 -4.63 28.59
CA THR A 134 -8.71 -6.09 28.45
C THR A 134 -9.01 -6.54 27.01
N ASN A 135 -8.83 -5.66 26.02
CA ASN A 135 -8.97 -6.05 24.62
C ASN A 135 -7.95 -7.12 24.24
N GLU A 136 -8.32 -7.97 23.29
CA GLU A 136 -7.41 -8.92 22.66
C GLU A 136 -7.29 -8.56 21.18
N LEU A 137 -6.05 -8.36 20.71
CA LEU A 137 -5.78 -8.21 19.28
C LEU A 137 -5.87 -9.58 18.61
N ILE A 138 -6.89 -9.77 17.76
CA ILE A 138 -7.13 -11.01 17.03
C ILE A 138 -6.26 -11.06 15.78
N ALA A 139 -6.29 -9.99 15.00
CA ALA A 139 -5.58 -9.85 13.74
C ALA A 139 -5.39 -8.38 13.39
N SER A 140 -4.47 -8.12 12.45
CA SER A 140 -4.31 -6.82 11.80
C SER A 140 -3.95 -7.04 10.34
N ASP A 141 -4.52 -6.27 9.44
CA ASP A 141 -4.15 -6.24 8.03
C ASP A 141 -4.04 -4.80 7.57
N THR A 142 -2.83 -4.38 7.17
CA THR A 142 -2.46 -3.10 6.54
C THR A 142 -3.06 -1.85 7.21
N ASP A 143 -4.34 -1.59 7.02
CA ASP A 143 -5.13 -0.45 7.49
C ASP A 143 -6.28 -0.84 8.44
N SER A 144 -6.31 -2.08 8.93
CA SER A 144 -7.36 -2.62 9.80
C SER A 144 -6.82 -3.35 11.03
N ILE A 145 -7.59 -3.30 12.11
CA ILE A 145 -7.34 -3.98 13.39
C ILE A 145 -8.60 -4.73 13.79
N PHE A 146 -8.47 -6.03 14.07
CA PHE A 146 -9.55 -6.88 14.52
C PHE A 146 -9.37 -7.17 16.01
N LEU A 147 -10.35 -6.77 16.82
CA LEU A 147 -10.28 -6.80 18.27
C LEU A 147 -11.39 -7.66 18.86
N ASN A 148 -11.07 -8.42 19.89
CA ASN A 148 -12.05 -8.98 20.82
C ASN A 148 -12.17 -8.03 22.01
N ILE A 149 -13.36 -7.46 22.21
CA ILE A 149 -13.62 -6.48 23.26
C ILE A 149 -14.78 -6.98 24.11
N LYS A 150 -14.61 -6.96 25.44
CA LYS A 150 -15.68 -7.23 26.41
C LYS A 150 -16.12 -5.90 27.02
N THR A 151 -17.31 -5.43 26.65
CA THR A 151 -17.93 -4.21 27.18
C THR A 151 -19.44 -4.38 27.23
N GLU A 152 -20.12 -3.53 28.02
CA GLU A 152 -21.58 -3.52 28.13
C GLU A 152 -22.22 -2.93 26.86
N ASP A 153 -21.68 -1.82 26.36
CA ASP A 153 -22.13 -1.15 25.14
C ASP A 153 -20.94 -0.55 24.38
N ILE A 154 -20.65 -1.12 23.21
CA ILE A 154 -19.54 -0.69 22.36
C ILE A 154 -19.76 0.73 21.82
N TYR A 155 -21.01 1.13 21.57
CA TYR A 155 -21.31 2.43 21.00
C TYR A 155 -21.13 3.55 22.03
N GLU A 156 -21.51 3.32 23.29
CA GLU A 156 -21.23 4.26 24.40
C GLU A 156 -19.72 4.42 24.65
N ASP A 157 -18.94 3.35 24.49
CA ASP A 157 -17.49 3.45 24.55
C ASP A 157 -16.91 4.23 23.37
N MET A 158 -17.40 3.99 22.15
CA MET A 158 -16.97 4.71 20.95
C MET A 158 -17.26 6.22 21.03
N LYS A 159 -18.33 6.65 21.72
CA LYS A 159 -18.58 8.09 21.98
C LYS A 159 -17.42 8.77 22.70
N LYS A 160 -16.73 8.07 23.60
CA LYS A 160 -15.60 8.61 24.37
C LYS A 160 -14.37 8.91 23.49
N ILE A 161 -14.30 8.26 22.33
CA ILE A 161 -13.22 8.43 21.35
C ILE A 161 -13.75 8.94 20.00
N GLU A 162 -14.90 9.64 20.00
CA GLU A 162 -15.53 10.14 18.77
C GLU A 162 -14.60 10.99 17.92
N ASN A 163 -13.64 11.69 18.54
CA ASN A 163 -12.67 12.55 17.86
C ASN A 163 -11.64 11.76 17.03
N GLU A 164 -11.45 10.48 17.34
CA GLU A 164 -10.49 9.60 16.67
C GLU A 164 -11.14 8.80 15.52
N LEU A 165 -12.48 8.81 15.43
CA LEU A 165 -13.25 7.96 14.53
C LEU A 165 -13.92 8.78 13.43
N ASP A 166 -13.94 8.23 12.22
CA ASP A 166 -14.83 8.69 11.15
C ASP A 166 -16.06 7.79 11.12
N THR A 167 -17.20 8.34 11.52
CA THR A 167 -18.51 7.66 11.56
C THR A 167 -19.49 8.28 10.56
N SER A 168 -18.98 9.00 9.56
CA SER A 168 -19.82 9.71 8.59
C SER A 168 -20.56 8.80 7.62
N ASP A 169 -20.12 7.55 7.48
CA ASP A 169 -20.77 6.50 6.67
C ASP A 169 -21.88 5.75 7.42
N TYR A 170 -22.11 6.04 8.71
CA TYR A 170 -23.22 5.43 9.45
C TYR A 170 -24.59 5.94 8.96
N PRO A 171 -25.68 5.19 9.19
CA PRO A 171 -27.04 5.69 8.98
C PRO A 171 -27.26 7.01 9.73
N LYS A 172 -27.96 7.97 9.11
CA LYS A 172 -28.15 9.32 9.68
C LYS A 172 -28.91 9.34 11.01
N ASP A 173 -29.69 8.31 11.26
CA ASP A 173 -30.44 8.06 12.48
C ASP A 173 -29.61 7.33 13.57
N HIS A 174 -28.39 6.91 13.25
CA HIS A 174 -27.50 6.25 14.21
C HIS A 174 -26.96 7.26 15.24
N PRO A 175 -26.91 6.92 16.54
CA PRO A 175 -26.47 7.82 17.62
C PRO A 175 -25.00 8.27 17.55
N LEU A 176 -24.21 7.65 16.67
CA LEU A 176 -22.80 7.98 16.42
C LEU A 176 -22.57 8.67 15.07
N TYR A 177 -23.60 8.86 14.25
CA TYR A 177 -23.45 9.54 12.98
C TYR A 177 -22.88 10.94 13.20
N SER A 178 -21.75 11.24 12.56
CA SER A 178 -21.10 12.54 12.66
C SER A 178 -20.31 12.84 11.39
N GLU A 179 -20.51 14.03 10.83
CA GLU A 179 -19.67 14.52 9.72
C GLU A 179 -18.41 15.27 10.20
N LYS A 180 -18.20 15.38 11.52
CA LYS A 180 -17.09 16.14 12.11
C LYS A 180 -15.72 15.69 11.62
N ASN A 181 -15.51 14.38 11.59
CA ASN A 181 -14.27 13.75 11.18
C ASN A 181 -14.36 13.12 9.80
N LYS A 182 -15.37 13.50 9.00
CA LYS A 182 -15.54 13.02 7.64
C LYS A 182 -14.26 13.34 6.86
N LYS A 183 -13.38 12.36 6.76
CA LYS A 183 -12.15 12.51 5.98
C LYS A 183 -12.57 12.37 4.52
N SER A 184 -12.06 13.24 3.66
CA SER A 184 -12.08 13.01 2.22
C SER A 184 -11.35 11.69 1.99
N ASN A 185 -12.10 10.60 1.84
CA ASN A 185 -11.61 9.21 1.88
C ASN A 185 -10.19 9.05 1.32
N TRP A 186 -9.26 8.64 2.19
CA TRP A 186 -7.93 8.14 1.82
C TRP A 186 -8.06 6.77 1.14
#